data_AF-A0A671W3G6-F1
#
_entry.id   AF-A0A671W3G6-F1
#
_cell.length_a   1.000
_cell.length_b   1.000
_cell.length_c   1.000
_cell.angle_alpha   90.00
_cell.angle_beta   90.00
_cell.angle_gamma   90.00
#
_symmetry.space_group_name_H-M   'P 1'
#
loop_
_entity.id
_entity.type
_entity.pdbx_description
1 polymer ?
#
loop_
_entity_poly.entity_id
_entity_poly.type
_entity_poly.pdbx_seq_one_letter_code
_entity_poly.pdbx_strand_id
1 'polypeptide(L)'
;MLLQAVFLLLLRCLASTLGQYDLCKSLVSTDEGSVWEQYACQPKPASMKDHMRIKVDPPGITCGNPPERFCTLENPYLCSDECDASNPDLAHPPQLMQDRERNGLITYWQTVTWRRHPEPLLANISMAWNKSLELTDDIQITFEYGRPTIMVMDKSMDHGRSWQPYQFYADDCMDAFNMQPKRVRDLSPANITRVICTEQYSRWVGSKNDKNVKFEVRARFAVFAGPRLQNMDSLYTRMESMKGLRDFFTFTNLRLRLLRPALGGTYVQRDNLLKYFYAISNIEVPARCKCNLHASQCLLQDGNLQCQCEHNTTGQDCQRCRKGFKAKSWKAGSYLPTPNGSPNTCTIAGSPSGSNCECYGHSNRCSYIDYLNIVTCVSCKHNTRGQNCQHCRLGYFRNASAELDDESVCIECNCNQMGSVHDRCNGTGFCQCKDGATGAKCDDCLPGYYWKQGCYGAFVCRMDSSSEETLAIKDTGDLTIIPHSHRKQRSPLPPDGSL
;
A
#
# COMPACT_ATOMS: atom_id res chain seq x y z
N MET A 1 -2.68 -22.90 40.89
CA MET A 1 -1.80 -21.80 40.43
C MET A 1 -0.86 -22.21 39.31
N LEU A 2 -0.13 -23.34 39.40
CA LEU A 2 0.71 -23.83 38.29
C LEU A 2 -0.10 -24.11 37.01
N LEU A 3 -1.31 -24.71 37.12
CA LEU A 3 -2.16 -25.02 35.97
C LEU A 3 -2.68 -23.77 35.22
N GLN A 4 -3.02 -22.71 35.96
CA GLN A 4 -3.42 -21.42 35.38
C GLN A 4 -2.24 -20.70 34.73
N ALA A 5 -1.04 -20.79 35.32
CA ALA A 5 0.17 -20.24 34.73
C ALA A 5 0.54 -20.99 33.44
N VAL A 6 0.43 -22.32 33.42
CA VAL A 6 0.64 -23.15 32.23
C VAL A 6 -0.43 -22.89 31.16
N PHE A 7 -1.70 -22.69 31.53
CA PHE A 7 -2.77 -22.33 30.60
C PHE A 7 -2.59 -20.92 30.02
N LEU A 8 -2.17 -19.93 30.81
CA LEU A 8 -1.82 -18.59 30.34
C LEU A 8 -0.55 -18.58 29.48
N LEU A 9 0.44 -19.42 29.79
CA LEU A 9 1.62 -19.65 28.95
C LEU A 9 1.25 -20.36 27.64
N LEU A 10 0.34 -21.33 27.66
CA LEU A 10 -0.19 -21.99 26.45
C LEU A 10 -1.02 -21.03 25.60
N LEU A 11 -1.85 -20.17 26.20
CA LEU A 11 -2.59 -19.11 25.51
C LEU A 11 -1.66 -18.04 24.91
N ARG A 12 -0.60 -17.64 25.62
CA ARG A 12 0.45 -16.75 25.08
C ARG A 12 1.25 -17.43 23.98
N CYS A 13 1.55 -18.73 24.09
CA CYS A 13 2.20 -19.51 23.03
C CYS A 13 1.28 -19.70 21.82
N LEU A 14 -0.03 -19.93 22.01
CA LEU A 14 -1.03 -20.05 20.94
C LEU A 14 -1.29 -18.71 20.24
N ALA A 15 -1.26 -17.59 20.98
CA ALA A 15 -1.32 -16.26 20.38
C ALA A 15 -0.03 -15.90 19.61
N SER A 16 1.09 -16.59 19.88
CA SER A 16 2.38 -16.37 19.22
C SER A 16 2.56 -17.20 17.94
N THR A 17 1.58 -18.04 17.54
CA THR A 17 1.67 -18.87 16.32
C THR A 17 0.86 -18.34 15.13
N LEU A 18 0.07 -17.28 15.33
CA LEU A 18 -0.60 -16.58 14.24
C LEU A 18 0.30 -15.44 13.74
N GLY A 19 0.75 -15.52 12.50
CA GLY A 19 1.39 -14.41 11.82
C GLY A 19 0.42 -13.22 11.69
N GLN A 20 0.96 -12.01 11.76
CA GLN A 20 0.24 -10.73 11.80
C GLN A 20 -0.80 -10.51 10.67
N TYR A 21 -0.76 -11.31 9.60
CA TYR A 21 -1.65 -11.20 8.45
C TYR A 21 -2.14 -12.58 7.94
N ASP A 22 -2.21 -13.58 8.82
CA ASP A 22 -2.61 -14.94 8.45
C ASP A 22 -4.14 -15.11 8.31
N LEU A 23 -4.94 -14.14 8.78
CA LEU A 23 -6.40 -14.18 8.76
C LEU A 23 -6.97 -13.00 7.97
N CYS A 24 -7.91 -13.27 7.04
CA CYS A 24 -8.62 -12.22 6.30
C CYS A 24 -9.84 -11.69 7.05
N LYS A 25 -10.38 -12.46 8.00
CA LYS A 25 -11.56 -12.08 8.77
C LYS A 25 -11.61 -12.81 10.12
N SER A 26 -12.17 -12.16 11.13
CA SER A 26 -12.48 -12.79 12.41
C SER A 26 -13.89 -12.43 12.85
N LEU A 27 -14.49 -13.30 13.65
CA LEU A 27 -15.77 -13.02 14.27
C LEU A 27 -15.52 -12.20 15.55
N VAL A 28 -16.09 -11.01 15.62
CA VAL A 28 -15.98 -10.12 16.78
C VAL A 28 -17.35 -10.00 17.42
N SER A 29 -17.43 -10.28 18.71
CA SER A 29 -18.66 -10.15 19.49
C SER A 29 -18.84 -8.69 19.90
N THR A 30 -19.94 -8.10 19.48
CA THR A 30 -20.41 -6.77 19.90
C THR A 30 -21.68 -6.93 20.73
N ASP A 31 -22.07 -5.88 21.47
CA ASP A 31 -23.28 -5.89 22.30
C ASP A 31 -24.58 -6.18 21.51
N GLU A 32 -24.56 -5.97 20.18
CA GLU A 32 -25.68 -6.26 19.27
C GLU A 32 -25.54 -7.59 18.49
N GLY A 33 -24.48 -8.38 18.75
CA GLY A 33 -24.25 -9.68 18.11
C GLY A 33 -22.85 -9.84 17.52
N SER A 34 -22.61 -10.97 16.86
CA SER A 34 -21.31 -11.30 16.26
C SER A 34 -21.20 -10.77 14.83
N VAL A 35 -20.23 -9.86 14.60
CA VAL A 35 -19.97 -9.24 13.30
C VAL A 35 -18.64 -9.76 12.73
N TRP A 36 -18.58 -9.96 11.42
CA TRP A 36 -17.34 -10.31 10.73
C TRP A 36 -16.52 -9.04 10.45
N GLU A 37 -15.41 -8.91 11.16
CA GLU A 37 -14.40 -7.89 10.87
C GLU A 37 -13.41 -8.43 9.82
N GLN A 38 -13.02 -7.59 8.86
CA GLN A 38 -12.16 -7.95 7.71
C GLN A 38 -10.80 -7.26 7.84
N TYR A 39 -9.72 -7.94 7.49
CA TYR A 39 -8.34 -7.48 7.65
C TYR A 39 -7.50 -7.78 6.41
N ALA A 40 -6.41 -7.05 6.22
CA ALA A 40 -5.43 -7.44 5.20
C ALA A 40 -4.84 -8.82 5.52
N CYS A 41 -4.65 -9.66 4.49
CA CYS A 41 -4.16 -11.03 4.71
C CYS A 41 -3.29 -11.53 3.58
N GLN A 42 -2.27 -12.33 3.91
CA GLN A 42 -1.31 -12.89 2.96
C GLN A 42 -1.00 -14.35 3.26
N PRO A 43 -0.64 -15.15 2.24
CA PRO A 43 -0.26 -16.54 2.47
C PRO A 43 1.06 -16.66 3.24
N LYS A 44 1.20 -17.79 3.93
CA LYS A 44 2.44 -18.15 4.62
C LYS A 44 3.60 -18.33 3.64
N PRO A 45 4.83 -17.95 4.02
CA PRO A 45 6.03 -18.30 3.26
C PRO A 45 6.19 -19.82 3.12
N ALA A 46 6.69 -20.25 1.97
CA ALA A 46 7.05 -21.64 1.72
C ALA A 46 8.24 -21.72 0.75
N SER A 47 8.87 -22.89 0.67
CA SER A 47 9.79 -23.18 -0.42
C SER A 47 9.00 -23.33 -1.72
N MET A 48 9.30 -22.50 -2.70
CA MET A 48 8.64 -22.58 -4.01
C MET A 48 9.32 -23.57 -4.95
N LYS A 49 10.31 -24.34 -4.46
CA LYS A 49 11.02 -25.32 -5.26
C LYS A 49 10.10 -26.40 -5.80
N ASP A 50 9.15 -26.92 -5.02
CA ASP A 50 8.28 -28.02 -5.45
C ASP A 50 7.32 -27.63 -6.60
N HIS A 51 7.10 -26.33 -6.82
CA HIS A 51 6.24 -25.79 -7.89
C HIS A 51 7.02 -25.13 -9.03
N MET A 52 8.36 -25.19 -8.96
CA MET A 52 9.26 -24.63 -9.95
C MET A 52 9.31 -25.53 -11.19
N ARG A 53 9.24 -24.92 -12.38
CA ARG A 53 9.54 -25.61 -13.65
C ARG A 53 10.90 -25.13 -14.14
N ILE A 54 11.87 -26.03 -14.17
CA ILE A 54 13.22 -25.76 -14.64
C ILE A 54 13.33 -26.04 -16.14
N LYS A 55 13.96 -25.12 -16.86
CA LYS A 55 14.42 -25.31 -18.24
C LYS A 55 15.87 -24.89 -18.35
N VAL A 56 16.68 -25.69 -19.03
CA VAL A 56 18.09 -25.40 -19.28
C VAL A 56 18.30 -25.15 -20.78
N ASP A 57 19.03 -24.10 -21.11
CA ASP A 57 19.40 -23.71 -22.48
C ASP A 57 20.92 -23.43 -22.56
N PRO A 58 21.60 -23.67 -23.69
CA PRO A 58 21.08 -24.27 -24.92
C PRO A 58 20.79 -25.77 -24.79
N PRO A 59 19.99 -26.37 -25.68
CA PRO A 59 19.79 -27.82 -25.69
C PRO A 59 21.14 -28.54 -25.90
N GLY A 60 21.36 -29.66 -25.22
CA GLY A 60 22.61 -30.41 -25.25
C GLY A 60 23.72 -29.86 -24.34
N ILE A 61 23.44 -28.85 -23.51
CA ILE A 61 24.41 -28.35 -22.53
C ILE A 61 24.56 -29.27 -21.31
N THR A 62 23.56 -30.11 -21.00
CA THR A 62 23.66 -31.13 -19.95
C THR A 62 24.53 -32.28 -20.43
N CYS A 63 25.44 -32.75 -19.58
CA CYS A 63 26.37 -33.83 -19.95
C CYS A 63 25.66 -35.17 -20.20
N GLY A 64 26.38 -36.10 -20.84
CA GLY A 64 25.96 -37.51 -20.95
C GLY A 64 25.38 -37.93 -22.30
N ASN A 65 25.32 -37.05 -23.29
CA ASN A 65 24.93 -37.38 -24.67
C ASN A 65 25.85 -36.69 -25.71
N PRO A 66 26.91 -37.37 -26.20
CA PRO A 66 27.36 -38.72 -25.81
C PRO A 66 27.96 -38.75 -24.39
N PRO A 67 28.15 -39.96 -23.81
CA PRO A 67 28.83 -40.11 -22.53
C PRO A 67 30.19 -39.42 -22.51
N GLU A 68 30.53 -38.78 -21.40
CA GLU A 68 31.74 -37.96 -21.30
C GLU A 68 32.40 -38.07 -19.93
N ARG A 69 33.74 -38.15 -19.92
CA ARG A 69 34.53 -38.08 -18.69
C ARG A 69 34.71 -36.66 -18.16
N PHE A 70 34.80 -36.52 -16.85
CA PHE A 70 35.09 -35.27 -16.17
C PHE A 70 36.05 -35.50 -14.99
N CYS A 71 36.62 -34.40 -14.47
CA CYS A 71 37.53 -34.47 -13.32
C CYS A 71 36.91 -33.75 -12.14
N THR A 72 36.83 -34.44 -11.01
CA THR A 72 36.47 -33.83 -9.73
C THR A 72 37.69 -33.17 -9.09
N LEU A 73 37.45 -32.14 -8.26
CA LEU A 73 38.50 -31.43 -7.53
C LEU A 73 39.24 -32.31 -6.52
N GLU A 74 38.67 -33.47 -6.16
CA GLU A 74 39.25 -34.42 -5.21
C GLU A 74 40.29 -35.35 -5.85
N ASN A 75 40.15 -35.63 -7.16
CA ASN A 75 41.11 -36.43 -7.91
C ASN A 75 41.52 -35.74 -9.23
N PRO A 76 42.36 -34.68 -9.17
CA PRO A 76 42.70 -33.87 -10.34
C PRO A 76 43.49 -34.60 -11.43
N TYR A 77 44.03 -35.79 -11.10
CA TYR A 77 45.01 -36.50 -11.92
C TYR A 77 44.44 -37.74 -12.62
N LEU A 78 43.29 -38.27 -12.19
CA LEU A 78 42.76 -39.53 -12.76
C LEU A 78 41.45 -39.40 -13.55
N CYS A 79 40.70 -38.29 -13.44
CA CYS A 79 39.49 -37.98 -14.24
C CYS A 79 38.65 -39.22 -14.59
N SER A 80 38.39 -40.05 -13.57
CA SER A 80 37.79 -41.38 -13.72
C SER A 80 36.27 -41.33 -13.74
N ASP A 81 35.69 -40.18 -13.42
CA ASP A 81 34.25 -39.99 -13.34
C ASP A 81 33.67 -39.81 -14.75
N GLU A 82 32.52 -40.45 -14.98
CA GLU A 82 31.84 -40.48 -16.26
C GLU A 82 30.41 -39.98 -16.09
N CYS A 83 29.99 -39.06 -16.95
CA CYS A 83 28.61 -38.64 -17.07
C CYS A 83 28.00 -39.36 -18.28
N ASP A 84 26.95 -40.13 -18.05
CA ASP A 84 26.23 -40.89 -19.07
C ASP A 84 24.72 -40.71 -18.83
N ALA A 85 24.03 -40.09 -19.78
CA ALA A 85 22.60 -39.82 -19.66
C ALA A 85 21.74 -41.07 -19.90
N SER A 86 22.31 -42.15 -20.44
CA SER A 86 21.64 -43.44 -20.63
C SER A 86 21.60 -44.27 -19.34
N ASN A 87 22.51 -44.01 -18.40
CA ASN A 87 22.58 -44.67 -17.11
C ASN A 87 22.09 -43.74 -15.98
N PRO A 88 20.94 -44.02 -15.34
CA PRO A 88 20.40 -43.19 -14.26
C PRO A 88 21.37 -42.92 -13.10
N ASP A 89 22.30 -43.83 -12.81
CA ASP A 89 23.27 -43.67 -11.72
C ASP A 89 24.43 -42.72 -12.07
N LEU A 90 24.65 -42.46 -13.36
CA LEU A 90 25.68 -41.55 -13.90
C LEU A 90 25.08 -40.30 -14.55
N ALA A 91 23.75 -40.21 -14.61
CA ALA A 91 23.05 -39.12 -15.25
C ALA A 91 22.91 -37.93 -14.31
N HIS A 92 23.16 -36.73 -14.83
CA HIS A 92 23.05 -35.47 -14.08
C HIS A 92 21.99 -34.53 -14.66
N PRO A 93 20.71 -34.94 -14.70
CA PRO A 93 19.66 -34.17 -15.37
C PRO A 93 19.24 -32.92 -14.55
N PRO A 94 18.63 -31.90 -15.18
CA PRO A 94 18.27 -30.65 -14.51
C PRO A 94 17.35 -30.77 -13.30
N GLN A 95 16.56 -31.85 -13.21
CA GLN A 95 15.63 -32.12 -12.12
C GLN A 95 16.34 -32.28 -10.78
N LEU A 96 17.63 -32.65 -10.77
CA LEU A 96 18.43 -32.77 -9.56
C LEU A 96 18.68 -31.41 -8.89
N MET A 97 18.49 -30.27 -9.58
CA MET A 97 18.58 -28.96 -8.93
C MET A 97 17.39 -28.63 -8.01
N GLN A 98 16.31 -29.41 -8.08
CA GLN A 98 15.05 -29.18 -7.37
C GLN A 98 14.70 -30.31 -6.40
N ASP A 99 15.46 -31.40 -6.42
CA ASP A 99 15.14 -32.58 -5.65
C ASP A 99 15.27 -32.33 -4.14
N ARG A 100 14.87 -33.34 -3.36
CA ARG A 100 15.10 -33.33 -1.92
C ARG A 100 16.24 -34.29 -1.69
N GLU A 101 17.33 -33.79 -1.14
CA GLU A 101 18.48 -34.59 -0.73
C GLU A 101 17.99 -35.79 0.12
N ARG A 102 18.25 -37.01 -0.37
CA ARG A 102 17.86 -38.25 0.31
C ARG A 102 19.11 -38.92 0.87
N ASN A 103 19.08 -39.22 2.17
CA ASN A 103 20.09 -40.04 2.85
C ASN A 103 21.53 -39.48 2.80
N GLY A 104 21.71 -38.17 2.56
CA GLY A 104 23.03 -37.52 2.50
C GLY A 104 23.84 -37.84 1.25
N LEU A 105 23.23 -38.44 0.23
CA LEU A 105 23.84 -38.58 -1.09
C LEU A 105 23.60 -37.28 -1.86
N ILE A 106 24.69 -36.66 -2.30
CA ILE A 106 24.67 -35.40 -3.05
C ILE A 106 24.31 -35.71 -4.50
N THR A 107 23.15 -35.22 -4.93
CA THR A 107 22.72 -35.18 -6.32
C THR A 107 22.98 -33.79 -6.90
N TYR A 108 23.26 -33.71 -8.20
CA TYR A 108 23.48 -32.42 -8.87
C TYR A 108 23.25 -32.54 -10.37
N TRP A 109 22.77 -31.44 -10.96
CA TRP A 109 22.82 -31.25 -12.41
C TRP A 109 24.21 -30.83 -12.84
N GLN A 110 24.67 -31.28 -14.02
CA GLN A 110 25.98 -30.97 -14.55
C GLN A 110 25.93 -30.58 -16.04
N THR A 111 26.71 -29.58 -16.42
CA THR A 111 26.94 -29.24 -17.83
C THR A 111 28.00 -30.12 -18.48
N VAL A 112 28.05 -30.11 -19.81
CA VAL A 112 29.22 -30.58 -20.54
C VAL A 112 30.49 -29.88 -20.07
N THR A 113 31.62 -30.57 -20.22
CA THR A 113 32.93 -30.01 -19.87
C THR A 113 33.36 -28.92 -20.86
N TRP A 114 34.25 -28.02 -20.45
CA TRP A 114 34.71 -26.88 -21.26
C TRP A 114 35.73 -27.28 -22.35
N ARG A 115 35.57 -28.44 -22.98
CA ARG A 115 36.48 -29.00 -24.01
C ARG A 115 36.66 -28.10 -25.23
N ARG A 116 35.67 -27.26 -25.54
CA ARG A 116 35.68 -26.32 -26.68
C ARG A 116 36.33 -24.97 -26.39
N HIS A 117 37.02 -24.83 -25.25
CA HIS A 117 37.77 -23.60 -24.94
C HIS A 117 38.70 -23.22 -26.12
N PRO A 118 38.70 -21.95 -26.57
CA PRO A 118 38.27 -20.73 -25.88
C PRO A 118 36.79 -20.33 -26.05
N GLU A 119 35.96 -21.10 -26.75
CA GLU A 119 34.52 -20.80 -26.86
C GLU A 119 33.87 -20.76 -25.47
N PRO A 120 33.14 -19.71 -25.06
CA PRO A 120 32.55 -19.63 -23.72
C PRO A 120 31.57 -20.77 -23.42
N LEU A 121 31.70 -21.38 -22.24
CA LEU A 121 30.72 -22.35 -21.73
C LEU A 121 29.53 -21.57 -21.13
N LEU A 122 28.54 -21.25 -21.95
CA LEU A 122 27.35 -20.50 -21.53
C LEU A 122 26.20 -21.46 -21.22
N ALA A 123 25.59 -21.31 -20.03
CA ALA A 123 24.41 -22.07 -19.64
C ALA A 123 23.37 -21.14 -18.99
N ASN A 124 22.14 -21.26 -19.45
CA ASN A 124 21.00 -20.50 -18.94
C ASN A 124 20.05 -21.46 -18.24
N ILE A 125 19.73 -21.20 -16.98
CA ILE A 125 18.77 -21.98 -16.19
C ILE A 125 17.58 -21.08 -15.91
N SER A 126 16.47 -21.34 -16.58
CA SER A 126 15.22 -20.61 -16.41
C SER A 126 14.31 -21.37 -15.44
N MET A 127 13.85 -20.68 -14.40
CA MET A 127 12.94 -21.18 -13.40
C MET A 127 11.62 -20.44 -13.53
N ALA A 128 10.55 -21.17 -13.82
CA ALA A 128 9.24 -20.61 -14.07
C ALA A 128 8.23 -21.04 -13.02
N TRP A 129 7.48 -20.08 -12.48
CA TRP A 129 6.28 -20.33 -11.70
C TRP A 129 5.10 -19.78 -12.47
N ASN A 130 4.06 -20.59 -12.63
CA ASN A 130 2.81 -20.11 -13.20
C ASN A 130 1.99 -19.40 -12.12
N LYS A 131 2.60 -18.43 -11.43
CA LYS A 131 2.05 -17.61 -10.34
C LYS A 131 3.03 -16.48 -10.01
N SER A 132 2.52 -15.30 -9.69
CA SER A 132 3.34 -14.21 -9.14
C SER A 132 3.72 -14.51 -7.68
N LEU A 133 5.00 -14.39 -7.37
CA LEU A 133 5.60 -14.67 -6.07
C LEU A 133 6.28 -13.42 -5.49
N GLU A 134 6.34 -13.34 -4.16
CA GLU A 134 7.08 -12.33 -3.40
C GLU A 134 8.14 -13.04 -2.53
N LEU A 135 9.42 -12.67 -2.68
CA LEU A 135 10.50 -13.24 -1.87
C LEU A 135 10.31 -12.92 -0.39
N THR A 136 10.62 -13.91 0.45
CA THR A 136 10.52 -13.78 1.91
C THR A 136 11.84 -14.01 2.62
N ASP A 137 12.77 -14.71 1.96
CA ASP A 137 14.10 -15.02 2.47
C ASP A 137 15.11 -15.07 1.30
N ASP A 138 16.38 -15.30 1.60
CA ASP A 138 17.47 -15.37 0.63
C ASP A 138 17.22 -16.48 -0.41
N ILE A 139 17.45 -16.18 -1.69
CA ILE A 139 17.56 -17.23 -2.71
C ILE A 139 18.94 -17.84 -2.55
N GLN A 140 19.02 -19.16 -2.42
CA GLN A 140 20.28 -19.88 -2.27
C GLN A 140 20.48 -20.89 -3.40
N ILE A 141 21.66 -20.84 -4.02
CA ILE A 141 22.09 -21.79 -5.04
C ILE A 141 23.33 -22.50 -4.50
N THR A 142 23.29 -23.82 -4.44
CA THR A 142 24.38 -24.66 -3.95
C THR A 142 25.11 -25.29 -5.14
N PHE A 143 26.42 -25.09 -5.21
CA PHE A 143 27.31 -25.64 -6.24
C PHE A 143 28.25 -26.69 -5.65
N GLU A 144 28.51 -27.79 -6.37
CA GLU A 144 29.38 -28.85 -5.83
C GLU A 144 30.85 -28.75 -6.23
N TYR A 145 31.13 -28.36 -7.48
CA TYR A 145 32.50 -28.33 -8.02
C TYR A 145 33.00 -26.90 -8.29
N GLY A 146 32.63 -25.98 -7.40
CA GLY A 146 33.07 -24.59 -7.42
C GLY A 146 32.01 -23.65 -8.00
N ARG A 147 32.00 -22.42 -7.46
CA ARG A 147 31.06 -21.38 -7.88
C ARG A 147 31.56 -20.69 -9.16
N PRO A 148 30.66 -20.28 -10.06
CA PRO A 148 31.02 -19.51 -11.25
C PRO A 148 31.85 -18.28 -10.91
N THR A 149 32.92 -18.06 -11.68
CA THR A 149 33.68 -16.81 -11.61
C THR A 149 32.88 -15.65 -12.18
N ILE A 150 31.99 -15.90 -13.16
CA ILE A 150 31.05 -14.91 -13.68
C ILE A 150 29.67 -15.54 -13.86
N MET A 151 28.66 -14.93 -13.24
CA MET A 151 27.24 -15.28 -13.45
C MET A 151 26.31 -14.09 -13.21
N VAL A 152 25.09 -14.18 -13.74
CA VAL A 152 24.04 -13.18 -13.54
C VAL A 152 22.73 -13.85 -13.16
N MET A 153 22.03 -13.28 -12.19
CA MET A 153 20.63 -13.58 -11.90
C MET A 153 19.78 -12.52 -12.56
N ASP A 154 18.87 -12.92 -13.44
CA ASP A 154 17.81 -12.07 -13.98
C ASP A 154 16.45 -12.45 -13.37
N LYS A 155 15.51 -11.52 -13.38
CA LYS A 155 14.11 -11.77 -13.03
C LYS A 155 13.17 -11.30 -14.13
N SER A 156 11.99 -11.89 -14.14
CA SER A 156 10.85 -11.50 -14.98
C SER A 156 9.62 -11.28 -14.10
N MET A 157 8.75 -10.36 -14.52
CA MET A 157 7.44 -10.11 -13.90
C MET A 157 6.27 -10.38 -14.85
N ASP A 158 6.54 -10.87 -16.06
CA ASP A 158 5.54 -11.05 -17.13
C ASP A 158 5.60 -12.45 -17.78
N HIS A 159 5.87 -13.46 -16.95
CA HIS A 159 5.95 -14.87 -17.34
C HIS A 159 7.06 -15.20 -18.35
N GLY A 160 8.18 -14.47 -18.30
CA GLY A 160 9.39 -14.74 -19.07
C GLY A 160 9.44 -14.03 -20.42
N ARG A 161 8.54 -13.07 -20.67
CA ARG A 161 8.50 -12.29 -21.92
C ARG A 161 9.57 -11.21 -21.91
N SER A 162 9.78 -10.54 -20.77
CA SER A 162 10.85 -9.57 -20.57
C SER A 162 11.72 -9.97 -19.37
N TRP A 163 13.00 -9.62 -19.45
CA TRP A 163 13.99 -9.96 -18.45
C TRP A 163 14.75 -8.72 -18.02
N GLN A 164 14.91 -8.56 -16.72
CA GLN A 164 15.74 -7.50 -16.14
C GLN A 164 16.81 -8.12 -15.24
N PRO A 165 18.04 -7.58 -15.23
CA PRO A 165 19.07 -8.00 -14.30
C PRO A 165 18.59 -7.81 -12.87
N TYR A 166 18.85 -8.81 -12.02
CA TYR A 166 18.49 -8.79 -10.61
C TYR A 166 19.73 -8.67 -9.72
N GLN A 167 20.81 -9.37 -10.07
CA GLN A 167 22.09 -9.31 -9.38
C GLN A 167 23.22 -9.84 -10.28
N PHE A 168 24.38 -9.17 -10.26
CA PHE A 168 25.59 -9.62 -10.94
C PHE A 168 26.57 -10.23 -9.94
N TYR A 169 27.29 -11.27 -10.36
CA TYR A 169 28.32 -11.94 -9.58
C TYR A 169 29.56 -12.13 -10.46
N ALA A 170 30.68 -11.62 -10.01
CA ALA A 170 31.95 -11.73 -10.71
C ALA A 170 33.09 -11.84 -9.70
N ASP A 171 34.19 -12.50 -10.04
CA ASP A 171 35.44 -12.44 -9.27
C ASP A 171 36.09 -11.05 -9.35
N ASP A 172 35.97 -10.39 -10.51
CA ASP A 172 36.24 -8.97 -10.74
C ASP A 172 35.02 -8.30 -11.41
N CYS A 173 34.30 -7.49 -10.64
CA CYS A 173 33.09 -6.80 -11.13
C CYS A 173 33.38 -5.71 -12.18
N MET A 174 34.58 -5.12 -12.12
CA MET A 174 34.98 -4.03 -12.99
C MET A 174 35.31 -4.56 -14.37
N ASP A 175 36.09 -5.65 -14.43
CA ASP A 175 36.41 -6.36 -15.68
C ASP A 175 35.17 -6.98 -16.32
N ALA A 176 34.36 -7.70 -15.55
CA ALA A 176 33.25 -8.50 -16.11
C ALA A 176 32.05 -7.66 -16.58
N PHE A 177 31.69 -6.61 -15.83
CA PHE A 177 30.42 -5.89 -16.04
C PHE A 177 30.55 -4.37 -16.04
N ASN A 178 31.77 -3.84 -15.94
CA ASN A 178 32.02 -2.40 -15.81
C ASN A 178 31.31 -1.80 -14.57
N MET A 179 31.26 -2.55 -13.45
CA MET A 179 30.56 -2.17 -12.23
C MET A 179 31.50 -2.17 -11.02
N GLN A 180 31.32 -1.19 -10.12
CA GLN A 180 32.01 -1.19 -8.83
C GLN A 180 31.45 -2.30 -7.92
N PRO A 181 32.32 -3.09 -7.25
CA PRO A 181 31.88 -4.14 -6.34
C PRO A 181 31.18 -3.54 -5.12
N LYS A 182 30.03 -4.09 -4.75
CA LYS A 182 29.26 -3.68 -3.57
C LYS A 182 28.66 -4.87 -2.85
N ARG A 183 28.47 -4.74 -1.54
CA ARG A 183 27.68 -5.68 -0.73
C ARG A 183 26.35 -5.05 -0.37
N VAL A 184 25.34 -5.89 -0.09
CA VAL A 184 24.01 -5.40 0.27
C VAL A 184 24.05 -4.56 1.56
N ARG A 185 24.89 -4.94 2.52
CA ARG A 185 25.10 -4.19 3.78
C ARG A 185 25.61 -2.75 3.57
N ASP A 186 26.21 -2.46 2.42
CA ASP A 186 26.76 -1.15 2.08
C ASP A 186 25.72 -0.26 1.36
N LEU A 187 24.49 -0.76 1.13
CA LEU A 187 23.40 -0.01 0.50
C LEU A 187 22.69 0.89 1.50
N SER A 188 22.38 2.12 1.07
CA SER A 188 21.53 3.02 1.85
C SER A 188 20.04 2.65 1.69
N PRO A 189 19.18 3.04 2.66
CA PRO A 189 17.73 2.82 2.56
C PRO A 189 17.09 3.35 1.27
N ALA A 190 17.63 4.43 0.69
CA ALA A 190 17.13 5.00 -0.55
C ALA A 190 17.50 4.18 -1.80
N ASN A 191 18.61 3.44 -1.76
CA ASN A 191 19.15 2.66 -2.87
C ASN A 191 19.04 1.15 -2.66
N ILE A 192 18.15 0.71 -1.77
CA ILE A 192 18.06 -0.69 -1.37
C ILE A 192 17.54 -1.61 -2.47
N THR A 193 16.91 -1.07 -3.51
CA THR A 193 16.45 -1.78 -4.71
C THR A 193 17.47 -1.73 -5.86
N ARG A 194 18.65 -1.13 -5.63
CA ARG A 194 19.70 -1.03 -6.64
C ARG A 194 20.27 -2.43 -6.95
N VAL A 195 20.36 -2.73 -8.24
CA VAL A 195 21.09 -3.88 -8.77
C VAL A 195 22.58 -3.60 -8.62
N ILE A 196 23.31 -4.54 -8.02
CA ILE A 196 24.76 -4.42 -7.76
C ILE A 196 25.52 -5.57 -8.41
N CYS A 197 26.83 -5.46 -8.42
CA CYS A 197 27.74 -6.57 -8.65
C CYS A 197 28.47 -6.87 -7.34
N THR A 198 28.55 -8.15 -6.96
CA THR A 198 29.24 -8.60 -5.74
C THR A 198 30.32 -9.61 -6.07
N GLU A 199 31.47 -9.46 -5.44
CA GLU A 199 32.61 -10.39 -5.56
C GLU A 199 32.64 -11.44 -4.45
N GLN A 200 31.75 -11.30 -3.45
CA GLN A 200 31.72 -12.17 -2.26
C GLN A 200 31.49 -13.64 -2.62
N TYR A 201 30.72 -13.93 -3.67
CA TYR A 201 30.31 -15.28 -4.04
C TYR A 201 31.06 -15.87 -5.25
N SER A 202 32.00 -15.13 -5.83
CA SER A 202 32.75 -15.56 -7.02
C SER A 202 34.27 -15.59 -6.80
N ARG A 203 34.78 -14.96 -5.73
CA ARG A 203 36.19 -15.09 -5.35
C ARG A 203 36.52 -16.54 -4.95
N TRP A 204 37.63 -17.03 -5.50
CA TRP A 204 38.14 -18.36 -5.24
C TRP A 204 38.93 -18.39 -3.92
N VAL A 205 38.24 -18.67 -2.81
CA VAL A 205 38.87 -18.93 -1.50
C VAL A 205 38.42 -20.30 -1.01
N GLY A 206 39.17 -21.35 -1.37
CA GLY A 206 38.99 -22.69 -0.83
C GLY A 206 37.64 -23.34 -1.20
N SER A 207 37.58 -23.95 -2.39
CA SER A 207 36.41 -24.65 -2.96
C SER A 207 35.67 -25.62 -2.05
N LYS A 208 36.29 -26.11 -0.96
CA LYS A 208 35.72 -27.14 -0.09
C LYS A 208 34.70 -26.60 0.92
N ASN A 209 34.78 -25.33 1.31
CA ASN A 209 33.97 -24.83 2.45
C ASN A 209 32.82 -23.88 2.05
N ASP A 210 32.87 -23.24 0.87
CA ASP A 210 31.84 -22.28 0.45
C ASP A 210 31.26 -22.61 -0.94
N LYS A 211 30.18 -23.40 -0.91
CA LYS A 211 29.42 -23.89 -2.06
C LYS A 211 28.26 -22.98 -2.46
N ASN A 212 27.93 -21.99 -1.63
CA ASN A 212 26.68 -21.26 -1.74
C ASN A 212 26.86 -19.91 -2.45
N VAL A 213 25.94 -19.62 -3.37
CA VAL A 213 25.71 -18.28 -3.92
C VAL A 213 24.34 -17.81 -3.41
N LYS A 214 24.28 -16.61 -2.83
CA LYS A 214 23.04 -16.07 -2.26
C LYS A 214 22.63 -14.76 -2.91
N PHE A 215 21.34 -14.62 -3.15
CA PHE A 215 20.70 -13.32 -3.32
C PHE A 215 20.19 -12.85 -1.95
N GLU A 216 20.89 -11.90 -1.33
CA GLU A 216 20.65 -11.47 0.05
C GLU A 216 19.37 -10.61 0.18
N VAL A 217 18.23 -11.26 0.43
CA VAL A 217 16.94 -10.63 0.73
C VAL A 217 16.86 -10.22 2.19
N ARG A 218 17.31 -11.09 3.11
CA ARG A 218 17.29 -10.80 4.56
C ARG A 218 18.08 -9.55 4.89
N ALA A 219 19.25 -9.38 4.27
CA ALA A 219 20.08 -8.19 4.46
C ALA A 219 19.37 -6.91 3.98
N ARG A 220 18.57 -6.98 2.91
CA ARG A 220 17.76 -5.84 2.43
C ARG A 220 16.60 -5.54 3.37
N PHE A 221 15.92 -6.56 3.88
CA PHE A 221 14.86 -6.39 4.88
C PHE A 221 15.39 -5.85 6.21
N ALA A 222 16.58 -6.29 6.62
CA ALA A 222 17.20 -5.87 7.88
C ALA A 222 17.49 -4.36 7.94
N VAL A 223 17.63 -3.68 6.81
CA VAL A 223 17.75 -2.21 6.74
C VAL A 223 16.53 -1.50 7.35
N PHE A 224 15.35 -2.12 7.25
CA PHE A 224 14.11 -1.58 7.81
C PHE A 224 13.70 -2.31 9.10
N ALA A 225 13.64 -3.65 9.08
CA ALA A 225 13.16 -4.46 10.21
C ALA A 225 14.22 -4.73 11.30
N GLY A 226 15.45 -4.25 11.13
CA GLY A 226 16.59 -4.54 12.00
C GLY A 226 17.24 -5.91 11.73
N PRO A 227 18.42 -6.18 12.31
CA PRO A 227 19.24 -7.37 11.98
C PRO A 227 18.57 -8.70 12.33
N ARG A 228 17.65 -8.71 13.30
CA ARG A 228 16.87 -9.90 13.70
C ARG A 228 15.50 -9.98 13.03
N LEU A 229 15.17 -9.07 12.12
CA LEU A 229 13.86 -8.96 11.45
C LEU A 229 12.68 -8.93 12.45
N GLN A 230 12.85 -8.24 13.58
CA GLN A 230 11.83 -8.16 14.62
C GLN A 230 10.85 -7.00 14.38
N ASN A 231 11.31 -5.90 13.79
CA ASN A 231 10.49 -4.70 13.55
C ASN A 231 9.76 -4.78 12.20
N MET A 232 8.92 -5.80 12.01
CA MET A 232 8.25 -6.06 10.73
C MET A 232 7.27 -4.94 10.32
N ASP A 233 6.66 -4.25 11.28
CA ASP A 233 5.77 -3.10 11.02
C ASP A 233 6.47 -2.00 10.23
N SER A 234 7.72 -1.69 10.59
CA SER A 234 8.53 -0.69 9.88
C SER A 234 8.85 -1.10 8.44
N LEU A 235 9.13 -2.39 8.21
CA LEU A 235 9.35 -2.93 6.87
C LEU A 235 8.08 -2.84 6.04
N TYR A 236 6.94 -3.29 6.57
CA TYR A 236 5.67 -3.26 5.85
C TYR A 236 5.23 -1.82 5.54
N THR A 237 5.34 -0.89 6.49
CA THR A 237 5.11 0.54 6.26
C THR A 237 6.00 1.08 5.13
N ARG A 238 7.25 0.61 5.04
CA ARG A 238 8.17 1.00 3.97
C ARG A 238 7.81 0.36 2.63
N MET A 239 7.32 -0.88 2.62
CA MET A 239 6.88 -1.58 1.41
C MET A 239 5.71 -0.86 0.72
N GLU A 240 4.90 -0.12 1.47
CA GLU A 240 3.81 0.71 0.91
C GLU A 240 4.27 2.10 0.50
N SER A 241 5.02 2.78 1.36
CA SER A 241 5.42 4.17 1.14
C SER A 241 6.54 4.33 0.12
N MET A 242 7.44 3.34 -0.02
CA MET A 242 8.54 3.37 -0.97
C MET A 242 8.12 2.75 -2.31
N LYS A 243 8.01 3.60 -3.34
CA LYS A 243 7.72 3.17 -4.70
C LYS A 243 8.73 2.11 -5.18
N GLY A 244 8.21 0.98 -5.65
CA GLY A 244 8.99 -0.09 -6.28
C GLY A 244 9.71 -1.04 -5.31
N LEU A 245 9.66 -0.82 -3.99
CA LEU A 245 10.28 -1.75 -3.02
C LEU A 245 9.59 -3.12 -3.04
N ARG A 246 8.26 -3.14 -2.98
CA ARG A 246 7.48 -4.38 -3.08
C ARG A 246 7.68 -5.10 -4.42
N ASP A 247 7.67 -4.35 -5.52
CA ASP A 247 7.87 -4.90 -6.86
C ASP A 247 9.29 -5.43 -7.06
N PHE A 248 10.29 -4.89 -6.34
CA PHE A 248 11.65 -5.42 -6.37
C PHE A 248 11.72 -6.87 -5.89
N PHE A 249 10.92 -7.27 -4.90
CA PHE A 249 10.84 -8.65 -4.40
C PHE A 249 9.80 -9.51 -5.12
N THR A 250 9.02 -8.91 -6.03
CA THR A 250 8.05 -9.62 -6.86
C THR A 250 8.69 -10.18 -8.13
N PHE A 251 8.33 -11.41 -8.49
CA PHE A 251 8.76 -12.08 -9.73
C PHE A 251 7.77 -13.18 -10.15
N THR A 252 7.81 -13.57 -11.42
CA THR A 252 7.14 -14.76 -11.99
C THR A 252 8.14 -15.81 -12.44
N ASN A 253 9.33 -15.38 -12.85
CA ASN A 253 10.42 -16.25 -13.31
C ASN A 253 11.76 -15.68 -12.86
N LEU A 254 12.71 -16.59 -12.69
CA LEU A 254 14.12 -16.28 -12.47
C LEU A 254 14.94 -16.94 -13.57
N ARG A 255 16.08 -16.34 -13.92
CA ARG A 255 17.02 -16.92 -14.87
C ARG A 255 18.44 -16.74 -14.39
N LEU A 256 19.15 -17.85 -14.23
CA LEU A 256 20.60 -17.83 -14.03
C LEU A 256 21.27 -17.88 -15.39
N ARG A 257 22.21 -16.96 -15.62
CA ARG A 257 23.11 -16.98 -16.76
C ARG A 257 24.51 -17.26 -16.25
N LEU A 258 24.99 -18.48 -16.46
CA LEU A 258 26.32 -18.91 -16.12
C LEU A 258 27.24 -18.55 -17.29
N LEU A 259 28.23 -17.69 -17.04
CA LEU A 259 29.06 -17.07 -18.09
C LEU A 259 30.51 -17.56 -18.06
N ARG A 260 31.05 -17.85 -16.87
CA ARG A 260 32.39 -18.45 -16.72
C ARG A 260 32.46 -19.41 -15.54
N PRO A 261 32.94 -20.66 -15.71
CA PRO A 261 33.01 -21.65 -14.64
C PRO A 261 34.09 -21.30 -13.60
N ALA A 262 34.17 -22.11 -12.55
CA ALA A 262 35.22 -22.00 -11.55
C ALA A 262 36.58 -22.35 -12.17
N LEU A 263 37.58 -21.48 -12.05
CA LEU A 263 38.88 -21.69 -12.71
C LEU A 263 39.92 -22.42 -11.82
N GLY A 264 39.75 -22.36 -10.51
CA GLY A 264 40.74 -22.93 -9.58
C GLY A 264 42.05 -22.13 -9.46
N GLY A 265 42.19 -21.03 -10.21
CA GLY A 265 43.39 -20.21 -10.32
C GLY A 265 43.13 -18.98 -11.21
N THR A 266 44.18 -18.24 -11.56
CA THR A 266 44.10 -17.00 -12.35
C THR A 266 44.02 -17.24 -13.86
N TYR A 267 44.23 -18.46 -14.33
CA TYR A 267 44.22 -18.83 -15.74
C TYR A 267 43.58 -20.21 -15.98
N VAL A 268 43.10 -20.41 -17.21
CA VAL A 268 42.57 -21.70 -17.67
C VAL A 268 43.73 -22.65 -17.96
N GLN A 269 43.73 -23.82 -17.32
CA GLN A 269 44.70 -24.89 -17.62
C GLN A 269 44.23 -25.67 -18.85
N ARG A 270 44.83 -25.39 -20.01
CA ARG A 270 44.43 -25.97 -21.30
C ARG A 270 44.67 -27.49 -21.40
N ASP A 271 45.62 -28.01 -20.63
CA ASP A 271 45.94 -29.45 -20.63
C ASP A 271 44.88 -30.27 -19.86
N ASN A 272 44.03 -29.64 -19.07
CA ASN A 272 43.00 -30.31 -18.28
C ASN A 272 41.67 -29.55 -18.29
N LEU A 273 41.01 -29.52 -19.46
CA LEU A 273 39.71 -28.86 -19.66
C LEU A 273 38.53 -29.63 -19.04
N LEU A 274 38.73 -30.91 -18.72
CA LEU A 274 37.69 -31.81 -18.20
C LEU A 274 37.26 -31.48 -16.75
N LYS A 275 38.02 -30.63 -16.05
CA LYS A 275 37.68 -30.15 -14.70
C LYS A 275 36.80 -28.89 -14.70
N TYR A 276 36.57 -28.27 -15.86
CA TYR A 276 35.80 -27.04 -15.98
C TYR A 276 34.38 -27.34 -16.47
N PHE A 277 33.42 -27.24 -15.58
CA PHE A 277 31.99 -27.40 -15.84
C PHE A 277 31.19 -26.71 -14.73
N TYR A 278 29.88 -26.62 -14.89
CA TYR A 278 28.98 -26.18 -13.82
C TYR A 278 28.28 -27.39 -13.20
N ALA A 279 28.17 -27.39 -11.88
CA ALA A 279 27.41 -28.38 -11.13
C ALA A 279 26.58 -27.72 -10.04
N ILE A 280 25.26 -27.89 -10.06
CA ILE A 280 24.33 -27.30 -9.10
C ILE A 280 23.56 -28.44 -8.41
N SER A 281 23.69 -28.52 -7.08
CA SER A 281 23.01 -29.52 -6.26
C SER A 281 21.64 -29.07 -5.78
N ASN A 282 21.43 -27.78 -5.50
CA ASN A 282 20.13 -27.30 -5.03
C ASN A 282 19.88 -25.84 -5.38
N ILE A 283 18.64 -25.52 -5.72
CA ILE A 283 18.13 -24.15 -5.86
C ILE A 283 16.95 -23.96 -4.91
N GLU A 284 17.16 -23.19 -3.85
CA GLU A 284 16.17 -22.88 -2.83
C GLU A 284 15.61 -21.47 -3.06
N VAL A 285 14.29 -21.37 -3.21
CA VAL A 285 13.57 -20.09 -3.42
C VAL A 285 12.46 -19.93 -2.38
N PRO A 286 12.76 -19.37 -1.20
CA PRO A 286 11.77 -19.09 -0.17
C PRO A 286 10.94 -17.86 -0.54
N ALA A 287 9.65 -18.06 -0.78
CA ALA A 287 8.75 -17.01 -1.20
C ALA A 287 7.31 -17.26 -0.71
N ARG A 288 6.43 -16.31 -0.98
CA ARG A 288 4.97 -16.46 -0.79
C ARG A 288 4.23 -16.11 -2.08
N CYS A 289 3.01 -16.63 -2.24
CA CYS A 289 2.15 -16.21 -3.33
C CYS A 289 1.74 -14.73 -3.18
N LYS A 290 1.93 -13.94 -4.24
CA LYS A 290 1.40 -12.56 -4.31
C LYS A 290 -0.12 -12.60 -4.46
N CYS A 291 -0.87 -12.29 -3.41
CA CYS A 291 -2.33 -12.25 -3.45
C CYS A 291 -2.90 -10.83 -3.21
N ASN A 292 -2.06 -9.81 -3.38
CA ASN A 292 -2.41 -8.39 -3.17
C ASN A 292 -3.08 -8.11 -1.81
N LEU A 293 -2.70 -8.87 -0.78
CA LEU A 293 -3.27 -8.80 0.57
C LEU A 293 -4.77 -9.17 0.70
N HIS A 294 -5.30 -9.96 -0.23
CA HIS A 294 -6.68 -10.45 -0.21
C HIS A 294 -6.82 -11.97 -0.12
N ALA A 295 -5.79 -12.70 0.31
CA ALA A 295 -5.90 -14.14 0.54
C ALA A 295 -4.92 -14.62 1.59
N SER A 296 -5.38 -15.44 2.52
CA SER A 296 -4.53 -16.14 3.51
C SER A 296 -4.00 -17.48 2.99
N GLN A 297 -4.57 -18.02 1.90
CA GLN A 297 -4.21 -19.32 1.36
C GLN A 297 -3.94 -19.26 -0.15
N CYS A 298 -2.96 -20.06 -0.56
CA CYS A 298 -2.60 -20.27 -1.96
C CYS A 298 -2.52 -21.78 -2.19
N LEU A 299 -3.41 -22.30 -3.04
CA LEU A 299 -3.49 -23.74 -3.30
C LEU A 299 -3.11 -24.07 -4.74
N LEU A 300 -2.69 -25.31 -4.96
CA LEU A 300 -2.47 -25.84 -6.29
C LEU A 300 -3.82 -26.28 -6.88
N GLN A 301 -4.27 -25.59 -7.93
CA GLN A 301 -5.49 -25.89 -8.68
C GLN A 301 -5.12 -26.07 -10.16
N ASP A 302 -5.52 -27.20 -10.75
CA ASP A 302 -5.22 -27.54 -12.15
C ASP A 302 -3.73 -27.41 -12.53
N GLY A 303 -2.84 -27.80 -11.60
CA GLY A 303 -1.39 -27.76 -11.78
C GLY A 303 -0.75 -26.37 -11.65
N ASN A 304 -1.50 -25.36 -11.22
CA ASN A 304 -1.03 -23.99 -11.03
C ASN A 304 -1.37 -23.47 -9.63
N LEU A 305 -0.49 -22.67 -9.04
CA LEU A 305 -0.77 -22.03 -7.76
C LEU A 305 -1.79 -20.91 -7.98
N GLN A 306 -2.82 -20.85 -7.13
CA GLN A 306 -3.88 -19.85 -7.19
C GLN A 306 -4.27 -19.38 -5.79
N CYS A 307 -4.43 -18.07 -5.63
CA CYS A 307 -4.91 -17.47 -4.39
C CYS A 307 -6.39 -17.79 -4.16
N GLN A 308 -6.76 -18.17 -2.94
CA GLN A 308 -8.15 -18.20 -2.51
C GLN A 308 -8.60 -16.78 -2.16
N CYS A 309 -9.06 -16.04 -3.16
CA CYS A 309 -9.37 -14.63 -3.00
C CYS A 309 -10.59 -14.37 -2.11
N GLU A 310 -10.38 -13.49 -1.13
CA GLU A 310 -11.37 -12.91 -0.22
C GLU A 310 -11.61 -11.44 -0.61
N HIS A 311 -12.23 -10.64 0.27
CA HIS A 311 -12.45 -9.20 0.05
C HIS A 311 -13.19 -8.86 -1.26
N ASN A 312 -14.04 -9.79 -1.72
CA ASN A 312 -14.78 -9.70 -2.97
C ASN A 312 -13.89 -9.51 -4.21
N THR A 313 -12.66 -10.01 -4.15
CA THR A 313 -11.70 -9.99 -5.24
C THR A 313 -11.66 -11.31 -6.00
N THR A 314 -11.03 -11.32 -7.17
CA THR A 314 -10.87 -12.49 -8.03
C THR A 314 -9.65 -12.32 -8.95
N GLY A 315 -9.31 -13.39 -9.68
CA GLY A 315 -8.08 -13.49 -10.47
C GLY A 315 -6.98 -14.24 -9.72
N GLN A 316 -5.93 -14.61 -10.44
CA GLN A 316 -4.85 -15.44 -9.91
C GLN A 316 -4.10 -14.81 -8.72
N ASP A 317 -3.98 -13.48 -8.73
CA ASP A 317 -3.32 -12.68 -7.69
C ASP A 317 -4.33 -11.82 -6.92
N CYS A 318 -5.64 -12.07 -7.07
CA CYS A 318 -6.71 -11.23 -6.51
C CYS A 318 -6.68 -9.78 -7.02
N GLN A 319 -6.29 -9.60 -8.29
CA GLN A 319 -5.99 -8.31 -8.91
C GLN A 319 -7.20 -7.55 -9.49
N ARG A 320 -8.42 -8.04 -9.26
CA ARG A 320 -9.65 -7.41 -9.75
C ARG A 320 -10.82 -7.75 -8.84
N CYS A 321 -11.87 -6.94 -8.89
CA CYS A 321 -13.12 -7.25 -8.18
C CYS A 321 -13.89 -8.39 -8.86
N ARG A 322 -14.63 -9.16 -8.06
CA ARG A 322 -15.55 -10.20 -8.54
C ARG A 322 -16.71 -9.57 -9.31
N LYS A 323 -17.35 -10.36 -10.19
CA LYS A 323 -18.59 -9.94 -10.87
C LYS A 323 -19.65 -9.54 -9.83
N GLY A 324 -20.32 -8.40 -10.05
CA GLY A 324 -21.27 -7.81 -9.09
C GLY A 324 -20.67 -6.70 -8.21
N PHE A 325 -19.36 -6.47 -8.29
CA PHE A 325 -18.65 -5.41 -7.55
C PHE A 325 -18.06 -4.37 -8.50
N LYS A 326 -17.84 -3.14 -8.02
CA LYS A 326 -17.30 -2.02 -8.82
C LYS A 326 -15.82 -2.25 -9.13
N ALA A 327 -15.48 -2.48 -10.39
CA ALA A 327 -14.10 -2.64 -10.83
C ALA A 327 -13.19 -1.46 -10.41
N LYS A 328 -13.70 -0.22 -10.47
CA LYS A 328 -12.97 0.99 -10.05
C LYS A 328 -12.64 1.05 -8.56
N SER A 329 -13.32 0.27 -7.72
CA SER A 329 -13.02 0.23 -6.27
C SER A 329 -11.87 -0.71 -5.91
N TRP A 330 -11.33 -1.47 -6.87
CA TRP A 330 -10.21 -2.36 -6.58
C TRP A 330 -8.99 -1.57 -6.12
N LYS A 331 -8.49 -1.92 -4.95
CA LYS A 331 -7.19 -1.52 -4.40
C LYS A 331 -6.64 -2.75 -3.69
N ALA A 332 -5.33 -2.99 -3.79
CA ALA A 332 -4.69 -4.01 -2.96
C ALA A 332 -4.98 -3.73 -1.47
N GLY A 333 -5.04 -4.77 -0.64
CA GLY A 333 -5.01 -4.59 0.81
C GLY A 333 -3.77 -3.78 1.22
N SER A 334 -3.84 -3.17 2.39
CA SER A 334 -2.75 -2.37 2.94
C SER A 334 -2.39 -2.86 4.34
N TYR A 335 -1.12 -2.85 4.67
CA TYR A 335 -0.57 -3.13 5.99
C TYR A 335 -0.90 -2.01 7.00
N LEU A 336 -1.37 -0.84 6.53
CA LEU A 336 -1.81 0.26 7.36
C LEU A 336 -3.35 0.32 7.49
N PRO A 337 -3.89 0.69 8.66
CA PRO A 337 -3.17 0.98 9.91
C PRO A 337 -2.71 -0.32 10.61
N THR A 338 -1.57 -0.25 11.30
CA THR A 338 -1.11 -1.36 12.16
C THR A 338 -2.06 -1.54 13.35
N PRO A 339 -2.28 -2.78 13.84
CA PRO A 339 -1.55 -4.01 13.50
C PRO A 339 -2.18 -4.86 12.39
N ASN A 340 -3.44 -4.63 12.01
CA ASN A 340 -4.22 -5.54 11.16
C ASN A 340 -4.28 -5.13 9.68
N GLY A 341 -3.94 -3.87 9.37
CA GLY A 341 -4.04 -3.34 8.02
C GLY A 341 -5.48 -3.14 7.53
N SER A 342 -5.61 -2.52 6.35
CA SER A 342 -6.90 -2.28 5.70
C SER A 342 -7.16 -3.35 4.60
N PRO A 343 -8.31 -4.05 4.61
CA PRO A 343 -8.61 -5.10 3.63
C PRO A 343 -8.89 -4.57 2.23
N ASN A 344 -9.25 -3.28 2.08
CA ASN A 344 -9.62 -2.63 0.82
C ASN A 344 -10.62 -3.45 -0.02
N THR A 345 -11.66 -3.97 0.65
CA THR A 345 -12.70 -4.81 0.07
C THR A 345 -13.45 -4.11 -1.07
N CYS A 346 -13.65 -4.83 -2.18
CA CYS A 346 -14.40 -4.33 -3.31
C CYS A 346 -15.85 -4.01 -2.93
N THR A 347 -16.34 -2.85 -3.37
CA THR A 347 -17.70 -2.37 -3.08
C THR A 347 -18.72 -2.88 -4.10
N ILE A 348 -19.96 -3.13 -3.67
CA ILE A 348 -21.02 -3.67 -4.53
C ILE A 348 -21.38 -2.66 -5.64
N ALA A 349 -21.57 -3.15 -6.86
CA ALA A 349 -22.06 -2.33 -7.97
C ALA A 349 -23.52 -1.91 -7.72
N GLY A 350 -23.77 -0.60 -7.64
CA GLY A 350 -25.09 -0.04 -7.30
C GLY A 350 -25.24 0.42 -5.85
N SER A 351 -24.37 -0.01 -4.93
CA SER A 351 -24.30 0.61 -3.59
C SER A 351 -23.58 1.96 -3.67
N PRO A 352 -24.00 2.99 -2.91
CA PRO A 352 -23.11 4.10 -2.61
C PRO A 352 -21.86 3.51 -1.93
N SER A 353 -20.70 3.82 -2.48
CA SER A 353 -19.43 3.24 -2.05
C SER A 353 -19.19 3.58 -0.58
N GLY A 354 -19.05 2.57 0.28
CA GLY A 354 -18.00 2.49 1.30
C GLY A 354 -17.67 3.77 2.07
N SER A 355 -18.69 4.39 2.62
CA SER A 355 -18.75 5.17 3.85
C SER A 355 -20.22 5.51 3.89
N ASN A 356 -20.94 5.17 4.95
CA ASN A 356 -22.29 5.70 5.08
C ASN A 356 -22.16 7.22 4.87
N CYS A 357 -22.76 7.76 3.80
CA CYS A 357 -22.80 9.19 3.57
C CYS A 357 -23.74 9.74 4.63
N GLU A 358 -23.24 9.81 5.86
CA GLU A 358 -24.00 10.21 7.02
C GLU A 358 -24.11 11.73 6.98
N CYS A 359 -25.02 12.19 6.13
CA CYS A 359 -25.34 13.60 5.93
C CYS A 359 -26.58 14.01 6.74
N TYR A 360 -26.92 13.26 7.80
CA TYR A 360 -28.15 13.41 8.61
C TYR A 360 -29.41 13.61 7.75
N GLY A 361 -29.56 12.83 6.67
CA GLY A 361 -30.72 12.96 5.76
C GLY A 361 -30.76 14.26 4.93
N HIS A 362 -29.79 15.16 5.05
CA HIS A 362 -29.77 16.46 4.40
C HIS A 362 -28.97 16.50 3.09
N SER A 363 -28.29 15.42 2.72
CA SER A 363 -27.73 15.24 1.37
C SER A 363 -27.65 13.77 1.00
N ASN A 364 -27.82 13.49 -0.29
CA ASN A 364 -27.65 12.16 -0.87
C ASN A 364 -26.35 12.05 -1.69
N ARG A 365 -25.47 13.05 -1.62
CA ARG A 365 -24.23 13.12 -2.39
C ARG A 365 -23.06 13.49 -1.48
N CYS A 366 -21.92 12.83 -1.66
CA CYS A 366 -20.67 13.18 -0.98
C CYS A 366 -19.50 13.26 -1.97
N SER A 367 -18.47 14.00 -1.58
CA SER A 367 -17.16 14.04 -2.21
C SER A 367 -16.13 13.40 -1.28
N TYR A 368 -15.19 12.65 -1.86
CA TYR A 368 -14.08 12.04 -1.13
C TYR A 368 -12.80 12.82 -1.41
N ILE A 369 -12.08 13.19 -0.36
CA ILE A 369 -10.83 13.94 -0.44
C ILE A 369 -9.68 12.97 -0.13
N ASP A 370 -9.05 12.45 -1.20
CA ASP A 370 -8.09 11.34 -1.16
C ASP A 370 -6.88 11.57 -0.22
N TYR A 371 -6.40 12.82 -0.09
CA TYR A 371 -5.19 13.13 0.68
C TYR A 371 -5.44 13.38 2.19
N LEU A 372 -6.70 13.59 2.59
CA LEU A 372 -7.08 13.74 4.00
C LEU A 372 -7.86 12.53 4.53
N ASN A 373 -8.23 11.59 3.65
CA ASN A 373 -9.14 10.50 3.96
C ASN A 373 -10.47 10.99 4.58
N ILE A 374 -10.98 12.12 4.09
CA ILE A 374 -12.22 12.76 4.58
C ILE A 374 -13.33 12.61 3.54
N VAL A 375 -14.52 12.20 4.01
CA VAL A 375 -15.77 12.22 3.24
C VAL A 375 -16.55 13.47 3.63
N THR A 376 -16.97 14.27 2.65
CA THR A 376 -17.73 15.50 2.86
C THR A 376 -19.02 15.48 2.03
N CYS A 377 -20.15 15.71 2.67
CA CYS A 377 -21.44 15.89 2.02
C CYS A 377 -21.43 17.11 1.10
N VAL A 378 -21.96 16.97 -0.12
CA VAL A 378 -22.06 18.06 -1.08
C VAL A 378 -23.51 18.51 -1.20
N SER A 379 -23.73 19.83 -1.36
CA SER A 379 -25.06 20.41 -1.53
C SER A 379 -26.03 20.09 -0.38
N CYS A 380 -25.61 20.30 0.87
CA CYS A 380 -26.46 20.16 2.06
C CYS A 380 -27.77 20.98 1.92
N LYS A 381 -28.90 20.29 2.07
CA LYS A 381 -30.27 20.82 2.06
C LYS A 381 -30.71 21.27 3.46
N HIS A 382 -31.96 21.70 3.62
CA HIS A 382 -32.56 22.04 4.93
C HIS A 382 -31.78 23.11 5.70
N ASN A 383 -31.20 24.08 4.96
CA ASN A 383 -30.37 25.16 5.49
C ASN A 383 -29.20 24.70 6.37
N THR A 384 -28.70 23.49 6.12
CA THR A 384 -27.54 22.93 6.83
C THR A 384 -26.23 23.13 6.04
N ARG A 385 -25.12 22.92 6.74
CA ARG A 385 -23.72 23.01 6.28
C ARG A 385 -22.82 22.19 7.21
N GLY A 386 -21.55 22.08 6.84
CA GLY A 386 -20.56 21.27 7.55
C GLY A 386 -20.25 19.98 6.80
N GLN A 387 -19.27 19.23 7.30
CA GLN A 387 -18.80 18.02 6.64
C GLN A 387 -19.91 16.97 6.45
N ASN A 388 -20.76 16.82 7.45
CA ASN A 388 -21.87 15.87 7.51
C ASN A 388 -23.23 16.58 7.49
N CYS A 389 -23.28 17.87 7.07
CA CYS A 389 -24.48 18.69 7.18
C CYS A 389 -24.99 18.90 8.63
N GLN A 390 -24.10 18.89 9.62
CA GLN A 390 -24.46 18.93 11.05
C GLN A 390 -24.67 20.34 11.65
N HIS A 391 -24.46 21.40 10.88
CA HIS A 391 -24.54 22.78 11.36
C HIS A 391 -25.51 23.60 10.52
N CYS A 392 -26.15 24.60 11.11
CA CYS A 392 -26.96 25.54 10.34
C CYS A 392 -26.10 26.52 9.54
N ARG A 393 -26.61 26.92 8.37
CA ARG A 393 -26.05 27.98 7.54
C ARG A 393 -26.05 29.31 8.30
N LEU A 394 -25.21 30.24 7.85
CA LEU A 394 -25.22 31.60 8.39
C LEU A 394 -26.60 32.23 8.13
N GLY A 395 -27.13 32.95 9.12
CA GLY A 395 -28.52 33.42 9.10
C GLY A 395 -29.55 32.42 9.62
N TYR A 396 -29.12 31.23 10.05
CA TYR A 396 -29.97 30.21 10.69
C TYR A 396 -29.37 29.73 12.01
N PHE A 397 -30.21 29.33 12.96
CA PHE A 397 -29.81 28.74 14.24
C PHE A 397 -30.47 27.37 14.44
N ARG A 398 -29.86 26.53 15.31
CA ARG A 398 -30.33 25.17 15.54
C ARG A 398 -31.54 25.15 16.47
N ASN A 399 -32.60 24.46 16.06
CA ASN A 399 -33.71 24.11 16.94
C ASN A 399 -33.24 23.02 17.93
N ALA A 400 -33.20 23.34 19.23
CA ALA A 400 -32.77 22.38 20.25
C ALA A 400 -33.80 21.28 20.51
N SER A 401 -35.06 21.46 20.08
CA SER A 401 -36.14 20.50 20.28
C SER A 401 -36.33 19.53 19.11
N ALA A 402 -35.59 19.71 18.01
CA ALA A 402 -35.65 18.85 16.83
C ALA A 402 -34.40 17.96 16.74
N GLU A 403 -34.57 16.74 16.25
CA GLU A 403 -33.47 15.84 15.94
C GLU A 403 -32.65 16.36 14.76
N LEU A 404 -31.40 15.89 14.65
CA LEU A 404 -30.45 16.44 13.69
C LEU A 404 -30.76 16.08 12.23
N ASP A 405 -31.62 15.10 11.99
CA ASP A 405 -32.05 14.65 10.66
C ASP A 405 -33.38 15.28 10.20
N ASP A 406 -34.03 16.08 11.04
CA ASP A 406 -35.28 16.78 10.74
C ASP A 406 -35.09 17.88 9.68
N GLU A 407 -36.00 17.98 8.71
CA GLU A 407 -35.95 19.00 7.65
C GLU A 407 -36.05 20.45 8.19
N SER A 408 -36.59 20.62 9.39
CA SER A 408 -36.81 21.89 10.09
C SER A 408 -35.79 22.19 11.20
N VAL A 409 -34.70 21.41 11.27
CA VAL A 409 -33.65 21.55 12.32
C VAL A 409 -33.02 22.94 12.36
N CYS A 410 -33.00 23.67 11.24
CA CYS A 410 -32.45 25.01 11.11
C CYS A 410 -33.54 26.08 10.92
N ILE A 411 -33.68 26.95 11.92
CA ILE A 411 -34.66 28.04 11.96
C ILE A 411 -33.98 29.35 11.53
N GLU A 412 -34.65 30.13 10.70
CA GLU A 412 -34.13 31.40 10.21
C GLU A 412 -34.05 32.46 11.31
N CYS A 413 -32.95 33.21 11.32
CA CYS A 413 -32.69 34.24 12.30
C CYS A 413 -33.63 35.45 12.18
N ASN A 414 -34.07 35.83 10.96
CA ASN A 414 -34.94 36.98 10.72
C ASN A 414 -34.49 38.28 11.42
N CYS A 415 -33.18 38.56 11.43
CA CYS A 415 -32.64 39.79 11.99
C CYS A 415 -33.02 41.01 11.13
N ASN A 416 -33.47 42.09 11.75
CA ASN A 416 -33.87 43.29 11.04
C ASN A 416 -32.65 43.95 10.38
N GLN A 417 -32.65 44.07 9.05
CA GLN A 417 -31.50 44.59 8.30
C GLN A 417 -31.09 46.02 8.70
N MET A 418 -32.05 46.84 9.17
CA MET A 418 -31.81 48.21 9.57
C MET A 418 -31.35 48.30 11.03
N GLY A 419 -31.94 47.51 11.94
CA GLY A 419 -31.65 47.53 13.36
C GLY A 419 -30.54 46.59 13.83
N SER A 420 -30.19 45.55 13.06
CA SER A 420 -29.11 44.62 13.35
C SER A 420 -27.80 45.00 12.65
N VAL A 421 -26.67 44.62 13.25
CA VAL A 421 -25.33 44.79 12.66
C VAL A 421 -25.15 43.89 11.43
N HIS A 422 -25.69 42.67 11.51
CA HIS A 422 -25.67 41.66 10.45
C HIS A 422 -26.91 40.74 10.57
N ASP A 423 -27.16 39.94 9.55
CA ASP A 423 -28.26 38.96 9.45
C ASP A 423 -28.08 37.70 10.34
N ARG A 424 -26.96 37.59 11.06
CA ARG A 424 -26.62 36.44 11.91
C ARG A 424 -27.17 36.61 13.32
N CYS A 425 -27.66 35.51 13.89
CA CYS A 425 -28.08 35.40 15.29
C CYS A 425 -27.23 34.38 16.08
N ASN A 426 -27.33 34.41 17.40
CA ASN A 426 -26.67 33.46 18.29
C ASN A 426 -27.38 32.09 18.30
N GLY A 427 -26.86 31.13 19.08
CA GLY A 427 -27.44 29.78 19.20
C GLY A 427 -28.87 29.73 19.74
N THR A 428 -29.39 30.82 20.31
CA THR A 428 -30.76 30.95 20.82
C THR A 428 -31.65 31.82 19.93
N GLY A 429 -31.17 32.27 18.77
CA GLY A 429 -31.97 33.05 17.82
C GLY A 429 -31.95 34.57 18.03
N PHE A 430 -31.13 35.11 18.94
CA PHE A 430 -31.00 36.55 19.19
C PHE A 430 -29.99 37.22 18.25
N CYS A 431 -30.39 38.33 17.66
CA CYS A 431 -29.61 39.12 16.74
C CYS A 431 -28.72 40.14 17.47
N GLN A 432 -27.61 40.52 16.84
CA GLN A 432 -26.77 41.60 17.36
C GLN A 432 -27.31 42.94 16.89
N CYS A 433 -27.84 43.73 17.82
CA CYS A 433 -28.45 45.03 17.53
C CYS A 433 -27.41 46.15 17.42
N LYS A 434 -27.68 47.12 16.55
CA LYS A 434 -26.95 48.39 16.47
C LYS A 434 -27.32 49.29 17.65
N ASP A 435 -26.50 50.29 17.91
CA ASP A 435 -26.73 51.26 18.98
C ASP A 435 -28.13 51.89 18.86
N GLY A 436 -28.89 51.86 19.96
CA GLY A 436 -30.25 52.36 20.01
C GLY A 436 -31.34 51.35 19.61
N ALA A 437 -31.01 50.21 19.00
CA ALA A 437 -31.95 49.14 18.69
C ALA A 437 -31.95 48.04 19.77
N THR A 438 -33.09 47.39 19.98
CA THR A 438 -33.32 46.34 20.99
C THR A 438 -34.33 45.30 20.49
N GLY A 439 -34.60 44.28 21.29
CA GLY A 439 -35.45 43.14 20.94
C GLY A 439 -34.66 41.96 20.35
N ALA A 440 -35.28 40.78 20.31
CA ALA A 440 -34.60 39.56 19.84
C ALA A 440 -34.19 39.64 18.36
N LYS A 441 -34.91 40.43 17.56
CA LYS A 441 -34.68 40.63 16.12
C LYS A 441 -34.21 42.04 15.77
N CYS A 442 -33.94 42.88 16.77
CA CYS A 442 -33.53 44.29 16.61
C CYS A 442 -34.55 45.14 15.84
N ASP A 443 -35.82 44.84 16.06
CA ASP A 443 -37.00 45.47 15.46
C ASP A 443 -37.58 46.61 16.32
N ASP A 444 -37.12 46.74 17.56
CA ASP A 444 -37.52 47.79 18.48
C ASP A 444 -36.39 48.78 18.75
N CYS A 445 -36.74 49.98 19.23
CA CYS A 445 -35.77 50.97 19.70
C CYS A 445 -35.76 51.05 21.22
N LEU A 446 -34.57 51.32 21.79
CA LEU A 446 -34.42 51.61 23.21
C LEU A 446 -35.20 52.89 23.60
N PRO A 447 -35.60 53.04 24.87
CA PRO A 447 -36.22 54.28 25.34
C PRO A 447 -35.36 55.51 25.00
N GLY A 448 -35.99 56.52 24.39
CA GLY A 448 -35.30 57.74 23.90
C GLY A 448 -34.84 57.69 22.44
N TYR A 449 -35.07 56.59 21.74
CA TYR A 449 -34.83 56.43 20.29
C TYR A 449 -36.14 56.23 19.54
N TYR A 450 -36.20 56.61 18.26
CA TYR A 450 -37.36 56.41 17.40
C TYR A 450 -36.98 55.71 16.08
N TRP A 451 -37.91 54.94 15.52
CA TRP A 451 -37.67 54.17 14.30
C TRP A 451 -37.83 55.02 13.04
N LYS A 452 -36.74 55.18 12.28
CA LYS A 452 -36.72 55.85 10.97
C LYS A 452 -35.68 55.19 10.06
N GLN A 453 -36.00 54.02 9.51
CA GLN A 453 -35.02 53.19 8.77
C GLN A 453 -33.80 52.87 9.68
N GLY A 454 -34.07 52.35 10.89
CA GLY A 454 -33.10 52.19 11.97
C GLY A 454 -33.45 53.06 13.19
N CYS A 455 -32.78 52.84 14.32
CA CYS A 455 -33.04 53.59 15.56
C CYS A 455 -32.13 54.81 15.66
N TYR A 456 -32.73 55.99 15.77
CA TYR A 456 -32.02 57.26 15.94
C TYR A 456 -32.39 57.87 17.28
N GLY A 457 -31.39 58.38 18.00
CA GLY A 457 -31.61 59.05 19.28
C GLY A 457 -32.44 60.32 19.07
N ALA A 458 -33.40 60.56 19.96
CA ALA A 458 -34.00 61.89 20.06
C ALA A 458 -32.88 62.88 20.41
N PHE A 459 -32.76 63.96 19.63
CA PHE A 459 -31.79 65.02 19.91
C PHE A 459 -32.04 65.57 21.32
N VAL A 460 -31.17 65.23 22.28
CA VAL A 460 -31.01 66.01 23.49
C VAL A 460 -30.16 67.21 23.09
N CYS A 461 -30.72 68.42 23.20
CA CYS A 461 -29.96 69.65 23.01
C CYS A 461 -28.76 69.64 23.97
N ARG A 462 -27.56 69.44 23.45
CA ARG A 462 -26.32 69.59 24.18
C ARG A 462 -25.95 71.07 24.11
N MET A 463 -26.24 71.81 25.17
CA MET A 463 -25.73 73.17 25.37
C MET A 463 -24.21 73.09 25.43
N ASP A 464 -23.52 73.50 24.35
CA ASP A 464 -22.08 73.76 24.38
C ASP A 464 -21.90 75.20 24.84
N SER A 465 -21.24 75.39 25.97
CA SER A 465 -21.01 76.69 26.60
C SER A 465 -19.95 77.47 25.82
N SER A 466 -20.34 78.24 24.81
CA SER A 466 -19.56 79.40 24.40
C SER A 466 -20.44 80.45 23.71
N SER A 467 -20.32 81.68 24.22
CA SER A 467 -20.96 82.95 23.81
C SER A 467 -22.41 83.19 24.27
N GLU A 468 -22.57 84.38 24.84
CA GLU A 468 -23.61 84.85 25.73
C GLU A 468 -24.96 85.16 25.05
N GLU A 469 -26.02 84.96 25.85
CA GLU A 469 -27.28 85.70 25.94
C GLU A 469 -27.95 86.22 24.65
N THR A 470 -29.09 85.61 24.28
CA THR A 470 -30.42 86.18 24.59
C THR A 470 -31.51 85.18 24.19
N LEU A 471 -32.31 84.80 25.18
CA LEU A 471 -33.46 83.92 25.08
C LEU A 471 -34.62 84.65 24.39
N ALA A 472 -35.22 84.05 23.36
CA ALA A 472 -36.53 84.46 22.85
C ALA A 472 -37.45 83.23 22.77
N ILE A 473 -38.24 83.05 23.84
CA ILE A 473 -39.38 82.13 23.89
C ILE A 473 -40.51 82.77 23.08
N LYS A 474 -41.14 81.99 22.19
CA LYS A 474 -42.43 82.36 21.60
C LYS A 474 -43.43 81.25 21.88
N ASP A 475 -44.05 81.36 23.05
CA ASP A 475 -45.31 80.68 23.35
C ASP A 475 -46.45 81.68 23.16
N THR A 476 -47.50 81.26 22.46
CA THR A 476 -48.93 81.46 22.79
C THR A 476 -49.80 81.10 21.58
N GLY A 477 -50.85 80.29 21.81
CA GLY A 477 -52.05 80.30 20.96
C GLY A 477 -52.72 78.97 20.57
N ASP A 478 -53.04 78.11 21.54
CA ASP A 478 -54.31 77.39 21.77
C ASP A 478 -55.20 76.69 20.69
N LEU A 479 -55.69 75.51 21.14
CA LEU A 479 -56.99 74.81 20.95
C LEU A 479 -57.41 74.12 19.61
N THR A 480 -57.23 72.78 19.60
CA THR A 480 -58.24 71.67 19.54
C THR A 480 -59.27 71.37 18.41
N ILE A 481 -59.16 70.09 17.95
CA ILE A 481 -60.11 69.00 17.50
C ILE A 481 -60.84 69.03 16.12
N ILE A 482 -60.78 67.83 15.49
CA ILE A 482 -61.77 67.03 14.66
C ILE A 482 -61.49 66.99 13.13
N PRO A 483 -61.61 65.85 12.39
CA PRO A 483 -61.38 64.41 12.67
C PRO A 483 -60.62 63.63 11.55
N HIS A 484 -60.37 62.35 11.83
CA HIS A 484 -60.08 61.27 10.88
C HIS A 484 -61.03 61.18 9.66
N SER A 485 -60.48 60.90 8.47
CA SER A 485 -61.16 60.10 7.44
C SER A 485 -60.19 59.21 6.67
N HIS A 486 -60.67 58.00 6.40
CA HIS A 486 -59.98 56.82 5.91
C HIS A 486 -59.78 56.81 4.38
N ARG A 487 -58.63 56.25 3.98
CA ARG A 487 -58.46 55.15 2.99
C ARG A 487 -58.83 55.40 1.51
N LYS A 488 -57.83 55.22 0.65
CA LYS A 488 -57.96 54.36 -0.55
C LYS A 488 -56.61 53.75 -0.96
N GLN A 489 -56.59 52.43 -0.99
CA GLN A 489 -55.57 51.59 -1.63
C GLN A 489 -55.72 51.65 -3.16
N ARG A 490 -54.60 51.56 -3.90
CA ARG A 490 -54.35 50.54 -4.94
C ARG A 490 -52.97 50.72 -5.59
N SER A 491 -52.17 49.66 -5.57
CA SER A 491 -51.12 49.29 -6.55
C SER A 491 -51.80 48.85 -7.88
N PRO A 492 -51.10 48.53 -9.01
CA PRO A 492 -49.65 48.30 -9.23
C PRO A 492 -49.01 48.93 -10.52
N LEU A 493 -47.67 48.77 -10.63
CA LEU A 493 -46.71 48.91 -11.78
C LEU A 493 -47.17 48.33 -13.15
N PRO A 494 -46.42 48.40 -14.31
CA PRO A 494 -45.15 49.07 -14.73
C PRO A 494 -45.29 49.70 -16.18
N PRO A 495 -44.34 49.70 -17.15
CA PRO A 495 -42.88 49.97 -17.21
C PRO A 495 -42.52 51.14 -18.19
N ASP A 496 -41.21 51.36 -18.38
CA ASP A 496 -40.50 51.83 -19.59
C ASP A 496 -39.64 53.09 -19.46
N GLY A 497 -38.36 52.89 -19.78
CA GLY A 497 -37.75 53.66 -20.85
C GLY A 497 -36.83 54.82 -20.45
N SER A 498 -35.53 54.62 -20.69
CA SER A 498 -34.58 55.60 -21.27
C SER A 498 -34.21 56.80 -20.37
N LEU A 499 -32.93 57.08 -20.08
CA LEU A 499 -31.80 57.26 -21.00
C LEU A 499 -30.46 57.08 -20.27
#